data_AF-A0A183KUZ6-F1
#
_entry.id   AF-A0A183KUZ6-F1
#
_cell.length_a   1.000
_cell.length_b   1.000
_cell.length_c   1.000
_cell.angle_alpha   90.00
_cell.angle_beta   90.00
_cell.angle_gamma   90.00
#
_symmetry.space_group_name_H-M   'P 1'
#
loop_
_entity.id
_entity.type
_entity.pdbx_description
1 polymer ?
#
loop_
_entity_poly.entity_id
_entity_poly.type
_entity_poly.pdbx_seq_one_letter_code
_entity_poly.pdbx_strand_id
1 'polypeptide(L)'
;SEWRRNHPLVISGCQRKFTQELWTPQSFSNDFGDMKTTLIDCATGAEITRYTLKSFWDGFEKRERKCLFVYVCECIVKKCFNVKQEYWFTYT
;
A
#
# COMPACT_ATOMS: atom_id res chain seq x y z
N SER A 1 19.87 19.36 -16.13
CA SER A 1 18.56 19.22 -15.49
C SER A 1 18.74 18.55 -14.14
N GLU A 2 17.87 18.81 -13.17
CA GLU A 2 17.92 18.15 -11.84
C GLU A 2 17.85 16.62 -11.95
N TRP A 3 17.14 16.10 -12.97
CA TRP A 3 17.11 14.66 -13.26
C TRP A 3 18.49 14.04 -13.53
N ARG A 4 19.41 14.77 -14.19
CA ARG A 4 20.77 14.28 -14.47
C ARG A 4 21.70 14.35 -13.26
N ARG A 5 21.26 14.98 -12.17
CA ARG A 5 22.04 15.20 -10.95
C ARG A 5 21.71 14.19 -9.84
N ASN A 6 20.87 13.19 -10.13
CA ASN A 6 20.42 12.18 -9.16
C ASN A 6 19.75 12.76 -7.90
N HIS A 7 19.23 13.99 -7.98
CA HIS A 7 18.45 14.55 -6.89
C HIS A 7 17.03 14.00 -6.92
N PRO A 8 16.46 13.63 -5.76
CA PRO A 8 15.07 13.23 -5.68
C PRO A 8 14.17 14.43 -6.04
N LEU A 9 13.15 14.16 -6.86
CA LEU A 9 12.15 15.14 -7.26
C LEU A 9 10.79 14.73 -6.70
N VAL A 10 10.07 15.70 -6.13
CA VAL A 10 8.70 15.50 -5.65
C VAL A 10 7.75 16.19 -6.61
N ILE A 11 6.79 15.42 -7.14
CA ILE A 11 5.69 15.94 -7.95
C ILE A 11 4.44 15.98 -7.08
N SER A 12 3.91 17.18 -6.85
CA SER A 12 2.71 17.39 -6.05
C SER A 12 1.45 17.43 -6.92
N GLY A 13 0.30 17.11 -6.34
CA GLY A 13 -0.99 17.27 -7.02
C GLY A 13 -1.43 16.11 -7.92
N CYS A 14 -0.70 14.99 -7.92
CA CYS A 14 -1.06 13.79 -8.68
C CYS A 14 -2.46 13.26 -8.36
N GLN A 15 -2.90 13.41 -7.11
CA GLN A 15 -4.21 12.96 -6.64
C GLN A 15 -5.39 13.61 -7.38
N ARG A 16 -5.20 14.79 -8.01
CA ARG A 16 -6.24 15.46 -8.80
C ARG A 16 -6.60 14.70 -10.09
N LYS A 17 -5.78 13.72 -10.47
CA LYS A 17 -6.01 12.86 -11.64
C LYS A 17 -6.55 11.48 -11.27
N PHE A 18 -6.74 11.21 -9.97
CA PHE A 18 -7.21 9.93 -9.49
C PHE A 18 -8.73 9.95 -9.29
N THR A 19 -9.39 8.85 -9.64
CA THR A 19 -10.78 8.57 -9.24
C THR A 19 -10.81 8.26 -7.75
N GLN A 20 -11.23 9.22 -6.92
CA GLN A 20 -11.01 9.19 -5.47
C GLN A 20 -11.62 7.96 -4.77
N GLU A 21 -12.75 7.47 -5.26
CA GLU A 21 -13.50 6.34 -4.71
C GLU A 21 -12.68 5.05 -4.74
N LEU A 22 -11.82 4.90 -5.76
CA LEU A 22 -10.91 3.78 -5.93
C LEU A 22 -9.78 3.77 -4.88
N TRP A 23 -9.46 4.91 -4.27
CA TRP A 23 -8.31 5.07 -3.37
C TRP A 23 -8.73 5.15 -1.90
N THR A 24 -9.80 4.44 -1.54
CA THR A 24 -10.30 4.37 -0.16
C THR A 24 -9.95 3.02 0.49
N PRO A 25 -9.73 2.97 1.82
CA PRO A 25 -9.49 1.70 2.54
C PRO A 25 -10.60 0.68 2.28
N GLN A 26 -11.86 1.13 2.23
CA GLN A 26 -13.00 0.28 1.93
C GLN A 26 -12.91 -0.33 0.53
N SER A 27 -12.51 0.45 -0.48
CA SER A 27 -12.34 -0.06 -1.84
C SER A 27 -11.23 -1.12 -1.91
N PHE A 28 -10.11 -0.93 -1.19
CA PHE A 28 -9.08 -1.97 -1.09
C PHE A 28 -9.53 -3.22 -0.31
N SER A 29 -10.29 -3.05 0.77
CA SER A 29 -10.89 -4.16 1.52
C SER A 29 -11.83 -4.99 0.64
N ASN A 30 -12.63 -4.34 -0.19
CA ASN A 30 -13.55 -5.01 -1.10
C ASN A 30 -12.83 -5.75 -2.24
N ASP A 31 -11.83 -5.12 -2.86
CA ASP A 31 -11.17 -5.68 -4.05
C ASP A 31 -10.14 -6.77 -3.70
N PHE A 32 -9.45 -6.66 -2.56
CA PHE A 32 -8.30 -7.50 -2.22
C PHE A 32 -8.42 -8.18 -0.85
N GLY A 33 -9.55 -8.03 -0.15
CA GLY A 33 -9.70 -8.40 1.25
C GLY A 33 -9.38 -9.87 1.57
N ASP A 34 -9.69 -10.78 0.65
CA ASP A 34 -9.51 -12.23 0.83
C ASP A 34 -8.05 -12.69 0.67
N MET A 35 -7.16 -11.84 0.16
CA MET A 35 -5.75 -12.19 0.00
C MET A 35 -5.07 -12.28 1.36
N LYS A 36 -4.29 -13.36 1.55
CA LYS A 36 -3.43 -13.52 2.71
C LYS A 36 -2.17 -12.67 2.53
N THR A 37 -1.71 -12.08 3.62
CA THR A 37 -0.48 -11.28 3.64
C THR A 37 0.30 -11.52 4.92
N THR A 38 1.57 -11.17 4.88
CA THR A 38 2.37 -10.88 6.07
C THR A 38 2.30 -9.38 6.33
N LEU A 39 2.17 -8.99 7.59
CA LEU A 39 2.24 -7.61 8.05
C LEU A 39 3.59 -7.41 8.76
N ILE A 40 4.19 -6.24 8.64
CA ILE A 40 5.47 -5.91 9.30
C ILE A 40 5.29 -4.86 10.39
N ASP A 41 5.41 -5.31 11.64
CA ASP A 41 6.13 -4.70 12.76
C ASP A 41 6.85 -3.34 12.64
N CYS A 42 6.35 -2.19 12.18
CA CYS A 42 7.16 -0.97 12.05
C CYS A 42 7.77 -0.42 13.35
N ALA A 43 7.30 -0.80 14.53
CA ALA A 43 7.99 -0.50 15.79
C ALA A 43 9.09 -1.52 16.12
N THR A 44 8.88 -2.80 15.82
CA THR A 44 9.78 -3.90 16.25
C THR A 44 10.55 -4.59 15.12
N GLY A 45 10.22 -4.31 13.87
CA GLY A 45 10.60 -5.04 12.66
C GLY A 45 9.91 -6.40 12.48
N ALA A 46 9.07 -6.86 13.43
CA ALA A 46 8.60 -8.24 13.44
C ALA A 46 7.59 -8.56 12.32
N GLU A 47 7.74 -9.74 11.72
CA GLU A 47 6.76 -10.27 10.78
C GLU A 47 5.56 -10.88 11.52
N ILE A 48 4.37 -10.42 11.17
CA ILE A 48 3.10 -10.93 11.66
C ILE A 48 2.42 -11.65 10.49
N THR A 49 2.48 -12.98 10.51
CA THR A 49 2.02 -13.82 9.40
C THR A 49 0.52 -14.16 9.51
N ARG A 50 -0.07 -14.65 8.42
CA ARG A 50 -1.44 -15.23 8.34
C ARG A 50 -2.60 -14.25 8.51
N TYR A 51 -2.38 -12.96 8.29
CA TYR A 51 -3.46 -11.98 8.22
C TYR A 51 -4.10 -11.96 6.83
N THR A 52 -5.36 -11.53 6.78
CA THR A 52 -6.01 -11.15 5.52
C THR A 52 -5.87 -9.65 5.32
N LEU A 53 -5.79 -9.21 4.06
CA LEU A 53 -5.79 -7.78 3.74
C LEU A 53 -7.07 -7.09 4.23
N LYS A 54 -8.20 -7.79 4.27
CA LYS A 54 -9.44 -7.29 4.87
C LYS A 54 -9.24 -6.85 6.32
N SER A 55 -8.56 -7.67 7.12
CA SER A 55 -8.32 -7.37 8.53
C SER A 55 -7.47 -6.10 8.70
N PHE A 56 -6.54 -5.85 7.78
CA PHE A 56 -5.75 -4.62 7.74
C PHE A 56 -6.61 -3.42 7.31
N TRP A 57 -7.28 -3.50 6.16
CA TRP A 57 -8.03 -2.38 5.59
C TRP A 57 -9.26 -1.98 6.43
N ASP A 58 -9.97 -2.92 7.05
CA ASP A 58 -11.09 -2.64 7.97
C ASP A 58 -10.65 -2.00 9.30
N GLY A 59 -9.35 -2.10 9.61
CA GLY A 59 -8.72 -1.50 10.78
C GLY A 59 -8.03 -0.16 10.50
N PHE A 60 -7.86 0.21 9.23
CA PHE A 60 -6.98 1.31 8.81
C PHE A 60 -7.30 2.67 9.47
N GLU A 61 -8.59 2.97 9.66
CA GLU A 61 -9.04 4.24 10.25
C GLU A 61 -9.34 4.14 11.76
N LYS A 62 -9.28 2.93 12.34
CA LYS A 62 -9.63 2.68 13.74
C LYS A 62 -8.41 2.95 14.63
N ARG A 63 -8.50 3.97 15.50
CA ARG A 63 -7.42 4.38 16.42
C ARG A 63 -6.94 3.26 17.35
N GLU A 64 -7.84 2.35 17.72
CA GLU A 64 -7.57 1.21 18.61
C GLU A 64 -6.83 0.06 17.92
N ARG A 65 -6.76 0.07 16.58
CA ARG A 65 -6.16 -0.98 15.75
C ARG A 65 -5.14 -0.38 14.79
N LYS A 66 -4.31 0.54 15.27
CA LYS A 66 -3.11 1.00 14.57
C LYS A 66 -2.04 -0.09 14.58
N CYS A 67 -2.29 -1.21 13.91
CA CYS A 67 -1.18 -2.02 13.42
C CYS A 67 -0.44 -1.15 12.42
N LEU A 68 0.74 -0.68 12.80
CA LEU A 68 1.58 0.25 12.06
C LEU A 68 2.15 -0.38 10.78
N PHE A 69 1.50 -1.33 10.09
CA PHE A 69 2.21 -2.34 9.30
C PHE A 69 1.78 -2.38 7.83
N VAL A 70 2.71 -2.06 6.95
CA VAL A 70 2.48 -1.89 5.50
C VAL A 70 2.93 -3.15 4.75
N TYR A 71 1.98 -3.84 4.13
CA TYR A 71 2.19 -4.47 2.81
C TYR A 71 1.08 -4.01 1.87
N VAL A 72 1.15 -2.71 1.54
CA VAL A 72 0.19 -2.03 0.66
C VAL A 72 0.69 -2.03 -0.80
N CYS A 73 1.97 -2.33 -1.03
CA CYS A 73 2.64 -2.17 -2.31
C CYS A 73 1.96 -2.98 -3.43
N GLU A 74 1.60 -4.24 -3.20
CA GLU A 74 0.93 -5.04 -4.23
C GLU A 74 -0.43 -4.49 -4.64
N CYS A 75 -1.26 -4.06 -3.68
CA CYS A 75 -2.62 -3.60 -3.97
C CYS A 75 -2.60 -2.23 -4.66
N ILE A 76 -1.70 -1.33 -4.26
CA ILE A 76 -1.51 -0.03 -4.91
C ILE A 76 -0.99 -0.24 -6.34
N VAL A 77 0.01 -1.10 -6.55
CA VAL A 77 0.57 -1.34 -7.89
C VAL A 77 -0.49 -1.97 -8.81
N LYS A 78 -1.25 -2.96 -8.32
CA LYS A 78 -2.36 -3.58 -9.06
C LYS A 78 -3.41 -2.54 -9.47
N LYS A 79 -3.73 -1.56 -8.60
CA LYS A 79 -4.74 -0.53 -8.86
C LYS A 79 -4.25 0.67 -9.67
N CYS A 80 -2.98 1.06 -9.52
CA CYS A 80 -2.36 2.17 -10.25
C CYS A 80 -2.11 1.83 -11.72
N PHE A 81 -1.70 0.60 -12.01
CA PHE A 81 -1.14 0.29 -13.31
C PHE A 81 -2.00 -0.69 -14.13
N ASN A 82 -3.04 -1.31 -13.55
CA ASN A 82 -3.85 -2.33 -14.21
C ASN A 82 -2.98 -3.45 -14.84
N VAL A 83 -1.88 -3.83 -14.17
CA VAL A 83 -0.91 -4.79 -14.68
C VAL A 83 -0.99 -6.08 -13.85
N LYS A 84 -1.13 -7.22 -14.54
CA LYS A 84 -1.03 -8.58 -13.98
C LYS A 84 0.43 -9.05 -13.78
N GLN A 85 1.37 -8.17 -13.44
CA GLN A 85 2.76 -8.56 -13.21
C GLN A 85 3.26 -8.07 -11.85
N GLU A 86 3.77 -9.02 -11.06
CA GLU A 86 4.55 -8.78 -9.85
C GLU A 86 5.81 -8.00 -10.22
N TYR A 87 5.93 -6.77 -9.71
CA TYR A 87 7.20 -6.06 -9.69
C TYR A 87 7.78 -6.20 -8.29
N TRP A 88 8.86 -6.96 -8.16
CA TRP A 88 9.66 -7.05 -6.94
C TRP A 88 10.43 -5.74 -6.78
N PHE A 89 9.89 -4.80 -6.01
CA PHE A 89 10.69 -3.67 -5.53
C PHE A 89 11.62 -4.18 -4.42
N THR A 90 12.87 -4.48 -4.78
CA THR A 90 13.92 -4.69 -3.78
C THR A 90 14.34 -3.32 -3.24
N TYR A 91 14.26 -3.15 -1.92
CA TYR A 91 14.90 -2.02 -1.25
C TYR A 91 16.41 -2.26 -1.33
N THR A 92 17.16 -1.35 -1.96
CA THR A 92 18.62 -1.27 -1.82
C THR A 92 18.99 -0.60 -0.51
#